data_AF-A0AAW3K5E8-F1
#
_entry.id   AF-A0AAW3K5E8-F1
#
_cell.length_a   1.000
_cell.length_b   1.000
_cell.length_c   1.000
_cell.angle_alpha   90.00
_cell.angle_beta   90.00
_cell.angle_gamma   90.00
#
_symmetry.space_group_name_H-M   'P 1'
#
loop_
_entity.id
_entity.type
_entity.pdbx_description
1 polymer ?
#
loop_
_entity_poly.entity_id
_entity_poly.type
_entity_poly.pdbx_seq_one_letter_code
_entity_poly.pdbx_strand_id
1 'polypeptide(L)'
;MNHRIFYIFLSVFLFLVIYILGYIGFVLSEIKAIGGSAQWGSVKVLLLQKAPDRIWISMFYKEIHMIKEKKESDRVDFYYSIIILGGDAFIYDAEAEAILYEYINENDKKILLEKLKNFIKTEGYNELSYENKKLINKRITNFEK
;
A
#
# COMPACT_ATOMS: atom_id res chain seq x y z
N MET A 1 37.41 10.96 -23.51
CA MET A 1 36.73 10.64 -22.24
C MET A 1 37.08 9.20 -21.88
N ASN A 2 37.79 8.96 -20.77
CA ASN A 2 38.42 7.66 -20.49
C ASN A 2 37.38 6.53 -20.45
N HIS A 3 37.58 5.47 -21.25
CA HIS A 3 36.72 4.28 -21.29
C HIS A 3 36.41 3.72 -19.90
N ARG A 4 37.35 3.83 -18.94
CA ARG A 4 37.14 3.46 -17.53
C ARG A 4 36.01 4.23 -16.85
N ILE A 5 35.91 5.55 -17.07
CA ILE A 5 34.84 6.39 -16.50
C ILE A 5 33.49 5.99 -17.10
N PHE A 6 33.47 5.67 -18.41
CA PHE A 6 32.27 5.19 -19.09
C PHE A 6 31.79 3.84 -18.51
N TYR A 7 32.68 2.87 -18.29
CA TYR A 7 32.32 1.58 -17.69
C TYR A 7 31.85 1.72 -16.24
N ILE A 8 32.45 2.61 -15.44
CA ILE A 8 31.98 2.91 -14.08
C ILE A 8 30.56 3.48 -14.14
N PHE A 9 30.32 4.49 -14.98
CA PHE A 9 28.99 5.09 -15.15
C PHE A 9 27.96 4.05 -15.60
N LEU A 10 28.31 3.21 -16.58
CA LEU A 10 27.43 2.16 -17.08
C LEU A 10 27.10 1.12 -15.98
N SER A 11 28.09 0.73 -15.17
CA SER A 11 27.88 -0.23 -14.08
C SER A 11 26.96 0.32 -12.98
N VAL A 12 27.14 1.58 -12.59
CA VAL A 12 26.29 2.28 -11.62
C VAL A 12 24.86 2.44 -12.16
N PHE A 13 24.74 2.80 -13.45
CA PHE A 13 23.44 2.90 -14.11
C PHE A 13 22.72 1.55 -14.16
N LEU A 14 23.40 0.48 -14.57
CA LEU A 14 22.82 -0.87 -14.60
C LEU A 14 22.40 -1.34 -13.21
N PHE A 15 23.23 -1.10 -12.19
CA PHE A 15 22.89 -1.40 -10.81
C PHE A 15 21.62 -0.67 -10.36
N LEU A 16 21.52 0.64 -10.64
CA LEU A 16 20.33 1.44 -10.35
C LEU A 16 19.08 0.90 -11.06
N VAL A 17 19.19 0.56 -12.33
CA VAL A 17 18.06 0.01 -13.10
C VAL A 17 17.59 -1.32 -12.52
N ILE A 18 18.50 -2.24 -12.21
CA ILE A 18 18.16 -3.54 -11.60
C ILE A 18 17.50 -3.33 -10.24
N TYR A 19 18.04 -2.43 -9.42
CA TYR A 19 17.48 -2.11 -8.11
C TYR A 19 16.04 -1.58 -8.23
N ILE A 20 15.80 -0.63 -9.13
CA ILE A 20 14.47 -0.05 -9.36
C ILE A 20 13.49 -1.12 -9.90
N LEU A 21 13.90 -1.93 -10.87
CA LEU A 21 13.06 -3.00 -11.43
C LEU A 21 12.74 -4.07 -10.39
N GLY A 22 13.71 -4.46 -9.56
CA GLY A 22 13.50 -5.38 -8.45
C GLY A 22 12.48 -4.84 -7.44
N TYR A 23 12.58 -3.55 -7.12
CA TYR A 23 11.63 -2.89 -6.22
C TYR A 23 10.21 -2.81 -6.81
N ILE A 24 10.07 -2.44 -8.09
CA ILE A 24 8.78 -2.43 -8.78
C ILE A 24 8.19 -3.85 -8.84
N GLY A 25 9.00 -4.85 -9.17
CA GLY A 25 8.58 -6.25 -9.21
C GLY A 25 8.06 -6.75 -7.86
N PHE A 26 8.74 -6.36 -6.77
CA PHE A 26 8.28 -6.63 -5.41
C PHE A 26 6.90 -6.01 -5.14
N VAL A 27 6.71 -4.71 -5.44
CA VAL A 27 5.41 -4.05 -5.23
C VAL A 27 4.30 -4.64 -6.09
N LEU A 28 4.58 -5.00 -7.34
CA LEU A 28 3.61 -5.69 -8.20
C LEU A 28 3.24 -7.08 -7.65
N SER A 29 4.19 -7.79 -7.02
CA SER A 29 3.91 -9.07 -6.38
C SER A 29 2.97 -8.92 -5.16
N GLU A 30 3.18 -7.87 -4.35
CA GLU A 30 2.30 -7.54 -3.22
C GLU A 30 0.89 -7.16 -3.70
N ILE A 31 0.77 -6.36 -4.77
CA ILE A 31 -0.52 -6.00 -5.38
C ILE A 31 -1.25 -7.24 -5.93
N LYS A 32 -0.51 -8.17 -6.52
CA LYS A 32 -1.10 -9.43 -7.01
C LYS A 32 -1.65 -10.27 -5.85
N ALA A 33 -0.96 -10.30 -4.71
CA ALA A 33 -1.38 -11.05 -3.53
C ALA A 33 -2.74 -10.59 -2.97
N ILE A 34 -3.13 -9.33 -3.21
CA ILE A 34 -4.42 -8.78 -2.73
C ILE A 34 -5.58 -8.90 -3.74
N GLY A 35 -5.37 -9.62 -4.86
CA GLY A 35 -6.39 -9.83 -5.88
C GLY A 35 -6.43 -8.77 -6.98
N GLY A 36 -5.36 -7.96 -7.12
CA GLY A 36 -5.18 -7.06 -8.26
C GLY A 36 -6.03 -5.78 -8.28
N SER A 37 -6.92 -5.57 -7.30
CA SER A 37 -7.68 -4.32 -7.17
C SER A 37 -6.85 -3.26 -6.44
N ALA A 38 -5.85 -2.70 -7.12
CA ALA A 38 -5.05 -1.59 -6.60
C ALA A 38 -5.18 -0.35 -7.49
N GLN A 39 -5.50 0.78 -6.86
CA GLN A 39 -5.51 2.07 -7.53
C GLN A 39 -4.10 2.64 -7.65
N TRP A 40 -3.83 3.40 -8.71
CA TRP A 40 -2.51 3.99 -8.91
C TRP A 40 -2.07 4.86 -7.72
N GLY A 41 -3.02 5.55 -7.07
CA GLY A 41 -2.75 6.31 -5.85
C GLY A 41 -2.22 5.44 -4.70
N SER A 42 -2.79 4.26 -4.49
CA SER A 42 -2.32 3.35 -3.43
C SER A 42 -0.95 2.78 -3.78
N VAL A 43 -0.67 2.50 -5.06
CA VAL A 43 0.67 2.06 -5.50
C VAL A 43 1.73 3.10 -5.16
N LYS A 44 1.47 4.39 -5.40
CA LYS A 44 2.44 5.45 -5.05
C LYS A 44 2.72 5.52 -3.57
N VAL A 45 1.69 5.39 -2.73
CA VAL A 45 1.84 5.40 -1.27
C VAL A 45 2.64 4.18 -0.82
N LEU A 46 2.35 3.00 -1.37
CA LEU A 46 3.05 1.75 -1.02
C LEU A 46 4.51 1.74 -1.51
N LEU A 47 4.81 2.37 -2.66
CA LEU A 47 6.18 2.57 -3.13
C LEU A 47 7.02 3.46 -2.20
N LEU A 48 6.38 4.19 -1.29
CA LEU A 48 7.05 5.04 -0.32
C LEU A 48 6.91 4.51 1.11
N GLN A 49 6.33 3.31 1.33
CA GLN A 49 6.11 2.77 2.68
C GLN A 49 7.39 2.52 3.48
N LYS A 50 8.54 2.36 2.79
CA LYS A 50 9.87 2.20 3.39
C LYS A 50 10.67 3.51 3.40
N ALA A 51 10.10 4.60 2.90
CA ALA A 51 10.70 5.93 3.02
C ALA A 51 10.53 6.45 4.46
N PRO A 52 11.33 7.43 4.91
CA PRO A 52 11.12 8.08 6.20
C PRO A 52 9.67 8.53 6.40
N ASP A 53 9.14 8.36 7.61
CA ASP A 53 7.72 8.53 7.96
C ASP A 53 7.12 9.82 7.37
N ARG A 54 7.81 10.96 7.49
CA ARG A 54 7.36 12.26 6.96
C ARG A 54 7.08 12.24 5.45
N ILE A 55 7.87 11.49 4.68
CA ILE A 55 7.72 11.39 3.22
C ILE A 55 6.51 10.52 2.89
N TRP A 56 6.39 9.37 3.57
CA TRP A 56 5.28 8.46 3.38
C TRP A 56 3.94 9.09 3.79
N ILE A 57 3.85 9.66 5.00
CA ILE A 57 2.65 10.33 5.51
C ILE A 57 2.23 11.46 4.59
N SER A 58 3.17 12.29 4.13
CA SER A 58 2.87 13.39 3.21
C SER A 58 2.28 12.89 1.88
N MET A 59 2.84 11.80 1.32
CA MET A 59 2.29 11.17 0.13
C MET A 59 0.91 10.58 0.39
N PHE A 60 0.75 9.89 1.52
CA PHE A 60 -0.51 9.29 1.94
C PHE A 60 -1.60 10.36 2.07
N TYR A 61 -1.31 11.47 2.77
CA TYR A 61 -2.23 12.59 2.95
C TYR A 61 -2.63 13.23 1.62
N LYS A 62 -1.67 13.38 0.70
CA LYS A 62 -1.94 13.91 -0.63
C LYS A 62 -2.89 12.99 -1.42
N GLU A 63 -2.58 11.70 -1.49
CA GLU A 63 -3.36 10.76 -2.31
C GLU A 63 -4.73 10.46 -1.68
N ILE A 64 -4.86 10.43 -0.34
CA ILE A 64 -6.15 10.23 0.33
C ILE A 64 -7.06 11.45 0.15
N HIS A 65 -6.52 12.66 0.09
CA HIS A 65 -7.30 13.84 -0.24
C HIS A 65 -7.79 13.80 -1.69
N MET A 66 -6.93 13.38 -2.62
CA MET A 66 -7.29 13.23 -4.04
C MET A 66 -8.31 12.12 -4.30
N ILE A 67 -8.28 11.02 -3.54
CA ILE A 67 -9.20 9.91 -3.76
C ILE A 67 -10.63 10.25 -3.32
N LYS A 68 -10.80 11.15 -2.35
CA LYS A 68 -12.12 11.54 -1.82
C LYS A 68 -13.10 12.01 -2.90
N GLU A 69 -12.61 12.63 -3.96
CA GLU A 69 -13.40 13.13 -5.09
C GLU A 69 -13.63 12.09 -6.20
N LYS A 70 -13.05 10.89 -6.09
CA LYS A 70 -13.19 9.80 -7.06
C LYS A 70 -14.45 8.98 -6.83
N LYS A 71 -14.74 8.07 -7.75
CA LYS A 71 -15.86 7.14 -7.65
C LYS A 71 -15.66 6.19 -6.47
N GLU A 72 -16.75 5.68 -5.93
CA GLU A 72 -16.73 4.75 -4.78
C GLU A 72 -15.82 3.55 -4.99
N SER A 73 -15.86 2.94 -6.18
CA SER A 73 -14.97 1.81 -6.52
C SER A 73 -13.49 2.17 -6.38
N ASP A 74 -13.09 3.36 -6.85
CA ASP A 74 -11.71 3.81 -6.78
C ASP A 74 -11.31 4.12 -5.34
N ARG A 75 -12.21 4.73 -4.55
CA ARG A 75 -11.98 4.99 -3.12
C ARG A 75 -11.78 3.71 -2.35
N VAL A 76 -12.71 2.76 -2.50
CA VAL A 76 -12.67 1.47 -1.80
C VAL A 76 -11.43 0.67 -2.18
N ASP A 77 -11.05 0.63 -3.47
CA ASP A 77 -9.84 -0.06 -3.93
C ASP A 77 -8.55 0.55 -3.35
N PHE A 78 -8.51 1.89 -3.24
CA PHE A 78 -7.42 2.60 -2.59
C PHE A 78 -7.33 2.20 -1.11
N TYR A 79 -8.41 2.34 -0.33
CA TYR A 79 -8.41 2.02 1.10
C TYR A 79 -8.06 0.55 1.35
N TYR A 80 -8.65 -0.36 0.57
CA TYR A 80 -8.39 -1.80 0.65
C TYR A 80 -6.91 -2.13 0.46
N SER A 81 -6.28 -1.56 -0.56
CA SER A 81 -4.85 -1.79 -0.85
C SER A 81 -3.96 -1.29 0.28
N ILE A 82 -4.24 -0.08 0.78
CA ILE A 82 -3.49 0.53 1.88
C ILE A 82 -3.64 -0.29 3.16
N ILE A 83 -4.84 -0.79 3.45
CA ILE A 83 -5.12 -1.61 4.65
C ILE A 83 -4.40 -2.96 4.61
N ILE A 84 -4.30 -3.61 3.46
CA ILE A 84 -3.69 -4.93 3.41
C ILE A 84 -2.17 -4.82 3.31
N LEU A 85 -1.66 -3.89 2.50
CA LEU A 85 -0.23 -3.82 2.16
C LEU A 85 0.55 -2.84 3.04
N GLY A 86 -0.09 -1.79 3.58
CA GLY A 86 0.57 -0.79 4.43
C GLY A 86 0.84 -1.26 5.87
N GLY A 87 0.82 -2.57 6.14
CA GLY A 87 0.91 -3.13 7.50
C GLY A 87 2.10 -2.61 8.29
N ASP A 88 3.30 -2.67 7.69
CA ASP A 88 4.53 -2.18 8.33
C ASP A 88 4.46 -0.69 8.66
N ALA A 89 3.90 0.14 7.78
CA ALA A 89 3.83 1.59 7.99
C ALA A 89 2.86 1.98 9.12
N PHE A 90 1.70 1.31 9.21
CA PHE A 90 0.72 1.60 10.27
C PHE A 90 1.04 1.00 11.64
N ILE A 91 1.88 -0.03 11.71
CA ILE A 91 2.31 -0.60 13.00
C ILE A 91 3.12 0.43 13.81
N TYR A 92 3.88 1.28 13.13
CA TYR A 92 4.76 2.27 13.76
C TYR A 92 4.17 3.69 13.78
N ASP A 93 3.09 3.94 13.02
CA ASP A 93 2.46 5.26 12.92
C ASP A 93 0.94 5.22 13.14
N ALA A 94 0.55 5.53 14.38
CA ALA A 94 -0.85 5.63 14.78
C ALA A 94 -1.58 6.85 14.18
N GLU A 95 -0.86 7.89 13.77
CA GLU A 95 -1.44 9.10 13.17
C GLU A 95 -1.96 8.80 11.78
N ALA A 96 -1.17 8.11 10.95
CA ALA A 96 -1.60 7.67 9.63
C ALA A 96 -2.83 6.75 9.70
N GLU A 97 -2.88 5.85 10.69
CA GLU A 97 -4.05 4.96 10.88
C GLU A 97 -5.31 5.77 11.23
N ALA A 98 -5.20 6.80 12.08
CA ALA A 98 -6.32 7.68 12.40
C ALA A 98 -6.81 8.48 11.18
N ILE A 99 -5.89 9.03 10.38
CA ILE A 99 -6.22 9.75 9.14
C ILE A 99 -6.97 8.84 8.18
N LEU A 100 -6.54 7.58 8.03
CA LEU A 100 -7.24 6.63 7.17
C LEU A 100 -8.72 6.49 7.56
N TYR A 101 -9.01 6.28 8.85
CA TYR A 101 -10.38 6.11 9.33
C TYR A 101 -11.23 7.38 9.20
N GLU A 102 -10.64 8.57 9.36
CA GLU A 102 -11.36 9.84 9.20
C GLU A 102 -11.88 10.04 7.76
N TYR A 103 -11.14 9.53 6.76
CA TYR A 103 -11.47 9.72 5.35
C TYR A 103 -12.42 8.65 4.78
N ILE A 104 -12.57 7.52 5.47
CA ILE A 104 -13.49 6.46 5.06
C ILE A 104 -14.90 6.82 5.55
N ASN A 105 -15.79 7.18 4.63
CA ASN A 105 -17.20 7.41 4.97
C ASN A 105 -17.95 6.09 5.25
N GLU A 106 -19.13 6.19 5.86
CA GLU A 106 -19.94 5.02 6.26
C GLU A 106 -20.36 4.09 5.10
N ASN A 107 -20.54 4.61 3.90
CA ASN A 107 -20.87 3.78 2.74
C ASN A 107 -19.65 2.98 2.27
N ASP A 108 -18.50 3.67 2.12
CA ASP A 108 -17.23 3.05 1.76
C ASP A 108 -16.83 2.01 2.82
N LYS A 109 -17.07 2.30 4.11
CA LYS A 109 -16.80 1.40 5.26
C LYS A 109 -17.51 0.05 5.10
N LYS A 110 -18.78 0.04 4.71
CA LYS A 110 -19.57 -1.21 4.53
C LYS A 110 -19.00 -2.08 3.42
N ILE A 111 -18.71 -1.48 2.27
CA ILE A 111 -18.17 -2.20 1.10
C ILE A 111 -16.75 -2.71 1.41
N LEU A 112 -15.93 -1.88 2.06
CA LEU A 112 -14.59 -2.22 2.49
C LEU A 112 -14.60 -3.39 3.48
N LEU A 113 -15.52 -3.40 4.44
CA LEU A 113 -15.69 -4.49 5.40
C LEU A 113 -16.03 -5.81 4.69
N GLU A 114 -16.95 -5.81 3.72
CA GLU A 114 -17.27 -6.99 2.93
C GLU A 114 -16.07 -7.49 2.13
N LYS A 115 -15.34 -6.58 1.47
CA LYS A 115 -14.10 -6.91 0.75
C LYS A 115 -13.06 -7.54 1.66
N LEU A 116 -12.83 -7.00 2.85
CA LEU A 116 -11.86 -7.54 3.82
C LEU A 116 -12.30 -8.91 4.35
N LYS A 117 -13.60 -9.11 4.62
CA LYS A 117 -14.15 -10.42 5.00
C LYS A 117 -14.04 -11.48 3.91
N ASN A 118 -14.05 -11.07 2.65
CA ASN A 118 -13.79 -11.97 1.53
C ASN A 118 -12.29 -12.26 1.40
N PHE A 119 -11.44 -11.25 1.60
CA PHE A 119 -9.99 -11.42 1.53
C PHE A 119 -9.45 -12.45 2.54
N ILE A 120 -9.95 -12.48 3.78
CA ILE A 120 -9.51 -13.46 4.79
C ILE A 120 -9.78 -14.93 4.40
N LYS A 121 -10.59 -15.18 3.37
CA LYS A 121 -10.90 -16.51 2.84
C LYS A 121 -10.04 -16.88 1.62
N THR A 122 -9.15 -16.01 1.19
CA THR A 122 -8.30 -16.21 0.00
C THR A 122 -6.94 -16.79 0.35
N GLU A 123 -6.29 -17.42 -0.63
CA GLU A 123 -4.90 -17.90 -0.49
C GLU A 123 -3.93 -16.77 -0.15
N GLY A 124 -4.13 -15.57 -0.72
CA GLY A 124 -3.30 -14.40 -0.45
C GLY A 124 -3.26 -14.02 1.03
N TYR A 125 -4.38 -14.17 1.76
CA TYR A 125 -4.38 -13.97 3.21
C TYR A 125 -3.57 -15.04 3.95
N ASN A 126 -3.61 -16.29 3.51
CA ASN A 126 -2.86 -17.38 4.15
C ASN A 126 -1.35 -17.21 4.02
N GLU A 127 -0.88 -16.56 2.97
CA GLU A 127 0.54 -16.26 2.73
C GLU A 127 1.06 -15.09 3.59
N LEU A 128 0.17 -14.28 4.20
CA LEU A 128 0.60 -13.18 5.06
C LEU A 128 1.25 -13.65 6.36
N SER A 129 2.16 -12.81 6.87
CA SER A 129 2.76 -12.95 8.20
C SER A 129 1.69 -12.90 9.30
N TYR A 130 2.01 -13.45 10.47
CA TYR A 130 1.10 -13.45 11.62
C TYR A 130 0.70 -12.02 12.04
N GLU A 131 1.64 -11.08 12.05
CA GLU A 131 1.38 -9.69 12.43
C GLU A 131 0.44 -9.00 11.43
N ASN A 132 0.62 -9.21 10.13
CA ASN A 132 -0.27 -8.65 9.11
C ASN A 132 -1.68 -9.22 9.22
N LYS A 133 -1.81 -10.54 9.48
CA LYS A 133 -3.11 -11.18 9.75
C LYS A 133 -3.80 -10.57 10.96
N LYS A 134 -3.08 -10.42 12.07
CA LYS A 134 -3.58 -9.82 13.31
C LYS A 134 -4.06 -8.39 13.10
N LEU A 135 -3.29 -7.60 12.35
CA LEU A 135 -3.64 -6.22 12.01
C LEU A 135 -4.92 -6.15 11.17
N ILE A 136 -5.04 -6.96 10.12
CA ILE A 136 -6.24 -7.00 9.28
C ILE A 136 -7.48 -7.37 10.10
N ASN A 137 -7.38 -8.39 10.97
CA ASN A 137 -8.50 -8.77 11.85
C ASN A 137 -8.88 -7.65 12.82
N LYS A 138 -7.91 -6.94 13.40
CA LYS A 138 -8.15 -5.76 14.25
C LYS A 138 -8.95 -4.69 13.48
N ARG A 139 -8.59 -4.43 12.23
CA ARG A 139 -9.26 -3.44 11.36
C ARG A 139 -10.69 -3.85 11.02
N ILE A 140 -10.91 -5.13 10.71
CA ILE A 140 -12.27 -5.68 10.51
C ILE A 140 -13.12 -5.45 11.77
N THR A 141 -12.61 -5.80 12.96
CA THR A 141 -13.33 -5.58 14.22
C THR A 141 -13.59 -4.09 14.49
N ASN A 142 -12.68 -3.20 14.13
CA ASN A 142 -12.91 -1.76 14.25
C ASN A 142 -14.02 -1.26 13.30
N PHE A 143 -14.13 -1.84 12.11
CA PHE A 143 -15.19 -1.50 11.18
C PHE A 143 -16.56 -2.07 11.57
N GLU A 144 -16.61 -3.11 12.40
CA GLU A 144 -17.87 -3.68 12.90
C GLU A 144 -18.47 -2.91 14.09
N LYS A 145 -17.66 -2.07 14.74
CA LYS A 145 -18.10 -1.15 15.80
C LYS A 145 -18.65 0.14 15.20
#